data_AF-A0A8J6QPY6-F1
#
_entry.id   AF-A0A8J6QPY6-F1
#
_cell.length_a   1.000
_cell.length_b   1.000
_cell.length_c   1.000
_cell.angle_alpha   90.00
_cell.angle_beta   90.00
_cell.angle_gamma   90.00
#
_symmetry.space_group_name_H-M   'P 1'
#
loop_
_entity.id
_entity.type
_entity.pdbx_description
1 polymer ?
#
loop_
_entity_poly.entity_id
_entity_poly.type
_entity_poly.pdbx_seq_one_letter_code
_entity_poly.pdbx_strand_id
1 'polypeptide(L)'
;MNFFKSFLKQNNESQPKYDSPVFIGPKEDFNKYFGPRLRNLVQYITRNYKTSIGKCQHCSEVKSKGLDAAHVHGKERSVLIDQALENFMKEGLVEVDLNAFEQAFIQLHDPIEEVILVLCKDCHVKYDGNGKIENIVTAPKLKTKPVYTFNSGSYSNQPRTGSKYNNKEVQIRISKAALNIPQEELDRLCDSAYSKNVFDNNYPILVRVPSSASHEIKNKVIRDHSDMARWTWKYQFERSGFVYAITTQWYNRNDEGVQKWLRKFEANNNILS
;
A
#
# COMPACT_ATOMS: atom_id res chain seq x y z
N MET A 1 -39.47 -1.54 -36.96
CA MET A 1 -39.99 -2.04 -35.66
C MET A 1 -39.64 -3.51 -35.53
N ASN A 2 -39.05 -3.91 -34.40
CA ASN A 2 -38.91 -5.28 -33.87
C ASN A 2 -37.99 -6.29 -34.59
N PHE A 3 -36.67 -6.09 -34.47
CA PHE A 3 -35.68 -7.18 -34.58
C PHE A 3 -34.88 -7.45 -33.29
N PHE A 4 -35.24 -6.78 -32.18
CA PHE A 4 -34.49 -6.79 -30.92
C PHE A 4 -35.18 -7.51 -29.75
N LYS A 5 -36.16 -8.38 -30.02
CA LYS A 5 -36.91 -9.10 -28.96
C LYS A 5 -36.75 -10.62 -28.91
N SER A 6 -35.80 -11.19 -29.66
CA SER A 6 -35.63 -12.66 -29.70
C SER A 6 -34.34 -13.21 -29.07
N PHE A 7 -33.44 -12.38 -28.52
CA PHE A 7 -32.17 -12.86 -27.96
C PHE A 7 -32.11 -12.86 -26.42
N LEU A 8 -33.26 -12.78 -25.76
CA LEU A 8 -33.35 -12.85 -24.29
C LEU A 8 -34.33 -13.94 -23.88
N LYS A 9 -34.03 -15.18 -24.29
CA LYS A 9 -34.56 -16.36 -23.62
C LYS A 9 -33.56 -17.49 -23.76
N GLN A 10 -33.23 -18.06 -22.60
CA GLN A 10 -32.35 -19.22 -22.36
C GLN A 10 -30.86 -18.88 -22.23
N ASN A 11 -30.46 -18.55 -21.01
CA ASN A 11 -29.62 -19.46 -20.22
C ASN A 11 -29.74 -19.12 -18.73
N ASN A 12 -30.40 -20.01 -17.99
CA ASN A 12 -30.42 -20.07 -16.55
C ASN A 12 -29.13 -20.78 -16.08
N GLU A 13 -27.97 -20.22 -16.45
CA GLU A 13 -26.70 -20.60 -15.84
C GLU A 13 -26.43 -19.57 -14.77
N SER A 14 -26.33 -20.04 -13.52
CA SER A 14 -25.94 -19.25 -12.37
C SER A 14 -24.69 -18.44 -12.70
N GLN A 15 -24.86 -17.13 -12.87
CA GLN A 15 -23.76 -16.18 -13.00
C GLN A 15 -22.77 -16.47 -11.86
N PRO A 16 -21.48 -16.72 -12.14
CA PRO A 16 -20.53 -17.00 -11.07
C PRO A 16 -20.45 -15.76 -10.17
N LYS A 17 -20.62 -16.00 -8.88
CA LYS A 17 -20.72 -15.00 -7.82
C LYS A 17 -19.32 -14.48 -7.49
N TYR A 18 -18.74 -13.68 -8.36
CA TYR A 18 -17.48 -13.00 -8.08
C TYR A 18 -17.76 -11.62 -7.47
N ASP A 19 -17.36 -11.43 -6.21
CA ASP A 19 -17.48 -10.16 -5.48
C ASP A 19 -16.43 -9.11 -5.96
N SER A 20 -15.64 -9.44 -6.98
CA SER A 20 -14.51 -8.69 -7.52
C SER A 20 -14.30 -8.99 -9.02
N PRO A 21 -13.64 -8.11 -9.78
CA PRO A 21 -13.40 -8.33 -11.20
C PRO A 21 -12.37 -9.45 -11.41
N VAL A 22 -12.77 -10.49 -12.16
CA VAL A 22 -11.95 -11.66 -12.49
C VAL A 22 -11.58 -11.65 -13.97
N PHE A 23 -10.35 -12.04 -14.29
CA PHE A 23 -9.93 -12.39 -15.64
C PHE A 23 -9.81 -13.90 -15.77
N ILE A 24 -10.35 -14.44 -16.86
CA ILE A 24 -10.22 -15.85 -17.24
C ILE A 24 -9.79 -15.88 -18.71
N GLY A 25 -8.59 -16.38 -18.99
CA GLY A 25 -8.11 -16.48 -20.36
C GLY A 25 -6.61 -16.76 -20.50
N PRO A 26 -6.09 -16.80 -21.73
CA PRO A 26 -4.66 -17.00 -21.97
C PRO A 26 -3.82 -15.86 -21.38
N LYS A 27 -2.58 -16.20 -21.00
CA LYS A 27 -1.61 -15.23 -20.48
C LYS A 27 -1.30 -14.12 -21.49
N GLU A 28 -1.31 -14.44 -22.78
CA GLU A 28 -1.10 -13.50 -23.88
C GLU A 28 -2.18 -12.41 -23.89
N ASP A 29 -3.44 -12.80 -23.68
CA ASP A 29 -4.56 -11.88 -23.59
C ASP A 29 -4.48 -11.04 -22.31
N PHE A 30 -4.08 -11.65 -21.19
CA PHE A 30 -3.83 -10.89 -19.96
C PHE A 30 -2.82 -9.77 -20.22
N ASN A 31 -1.67 -10.10 -20.81
CA ASN A 31 -0.63 -9.14 -21.13
C ASN A 31 -1.09 -8.06 -22.12
N LYS A 32 -1.86 -8.44 -23.13
CA LYS A 32 -2.43 -7.53 -24.14
C LYS A 32 -3.35 -6.48 -23.51
N TYR A 33 -4.27 -6.91 -22.65
CA TYR A 33 -5.30 -6.02 -22.09
C TYR A 33 -4.84 -5.28 -20.84
N PHE A 34 -4.06 -5.92 -19.96
CA PHE A 34 -3.64 -5.35 -18.69
C PHE A 34 -2.23 -4.75 -18.71
N GLY A 35 -1.35 -5.16 -19.62
CA GLY A 35 0.01 -4.61 -19.75
C GLY A 35 0.08 -3.06 -19.76
N PRO A 36 -0.75 -2.36 -20.54
CA PRO A 36 -0.80 -0.89 -20.53
C PRO A 36 -1.19 -0.30 -19.16
N ARG A 37 -2.15 -0.94 -18.47
CA ARG A 37 -2.58 -0.53 -17.12
C ARG A 37 -1.45 -0.71 -16.10
N LEU A 38 -0.72 -1.83 -16.17
CA LEU A 38 0.39 -2.13 -15.26
C LEU A 38 1.57 -1.19 -15.46
N ARG A 39 1.82 -0.72 -16.69
CA ARG A 39 2.77 0.38 -16.92
C ARG A 39 2.40 1.63 -16.11
N ASN A 40 1.13 2.02 -16.12
CA ASN A 40 0.66 3.20 -15.38
C ASN A 40 0.73 2.96 -13.87
N LEU A 41 0.45 1.75 -13.41
CA LEU A 41 0.58 1.37 -12.00
C LEU A 41 2.03 1.49 -11.51
N VAL A 42 3.01 1.03 -12.30
CA VAL A 42 4.44 1.21 -11.99
C VAL A 42 4.79 2.70 -11.87
N GLN A 43 4.30 3.54 -12.79
CA GLN A 43 4.53 4.99 -12.70
C GLN A 43 3.92 5.60 -11.43
N TYR A 44 2.77 5.09 -10.99
CA TYR A 44 2.13 5.51 -9.76
C TYR A 44 2.94 5.13 -8.52
N ILE A 45 3.33 3.86 -8.36
CA ILE A 45 4.04 3.37 -7.16
C ILE A 45 5.47 3.92 -7.06
N THR A 46 6.13 4.19 -8.19
CA THR A 46 7.50 4.73 -8.22
C THR A 46 7.57 6.24 -8.02
N ARG A 47 6.44 6.95 -8.04
CA ARG A 47 6.40 8.42 -8.03
C ARG A 47 7.15 9.02 -6.83
N ASN A 48 6.87 8.53 -5.62
CA ASN A 48 7.49 9.04 -4.40
C ASN A 48 8.99 8.74 -4.36
N TYR A 49 9.37 7.52 -4.76
CA TYR A 49 10.77 7.11 -4.84
C TYR A 49 11.57 7.94 -5.85
N LYS A 50 11.03 8.18 -7.05
CA LYS A 50 11.65 9.10 -8.03
C LYS A 50 11.84 10.51 -7.47
N THR A 51 10.87 10.99 -6.70
CA THR A 51 10.91 12.32 -6.08
C THR A 51 11.96 12.39 -4.97
N SER A 52 12.09 11.34 -4.15
CA SER A 52 13.08 11.29 -3.07
C SER A 52 14.51 11.16 -3.58
N ILE A 53 14.72 10.46 -4.70
CA ILE A 53 16.04 10.37 -5.33
C ILE A 53 16.41 11.70 -6.01
N GLY A 54 15.49 12.31 -6.77
CA GLY A 54 15.64 13.66 -7.34
C GLY A 54 16.74 13.84 -8.40
N LYS A 55 17.52 12.80 -8.71
CA LYS A 55 18.62 12.79 -9.69
C LYS A 55 18.72 11.45 -10.42
N CYS A 56 19.41 11.43 -11.56
CA CYS A 56 19.70 10.19 -12.26
C CYS A 56 20.70 9.35 -11.44
N GLN A 57 20.41 8.08 -11.18
CA GLN A 57 21.30 7.18 -10.44
C GLN A 57 22.50 6.70 -11.27
N HIS A 58 22.48 6.90 -12.59
CA HIS A 58 23.60 6.57 -13.46
C HIS A 58 24.55 7.77 -13.65
N CYS A 59 24.05 8.91 -14.17
CA CYS A 59 24.90 10.08 -14.43
C CYS A 59 24.95 11.11 -13.30
N SER A 60 24.23 10.90 -12.19
CA SER A 60 24.14 11.82 -11.03
C SER A 60 23.54 13.21 -11.29
N GLU A 61 23.14 13.52 -12.52
CA GLU A 61 22.54 14.81 -12.85
C GLU A 61 21.14 14.98 -12.23
N VAL A 62 20.90 16.12 -11.61
CA VAL A 62 19.57 16.55 -11.16
C VAL A 62 18.75 16.96 -12.38
N LYS A 63 17.60 16.32 -12.58
CA LYS A 63 16.67 16.66 -13.67
C LYS A 63 15.33 17.07 -13.05
N SER A 64 14.98 18.35 -13.17
CA SER A 64 13.74 18.91 -12.61
C SER A 64 12.47 18.34 -13.28
N LYS A 65 12.60 17.84 -14.52
CA LYS A 65 11.58 17.06 -15.26
C LYS A 65 12.31 16.00 -16.10
N GLY A 66 11.79 14.77 -16.16
CA GLY A 66 12.33 13.72 -17.05
C GLY A 66 13.16 12.60 -16.40
N LEU A 67 12.88 12.28 -15.13
CA LEU A 67 13.35 11.03 -14.52
C LEU A 67 12.32 9.91 -14.74
N ASP A 68 12.79 8.82 -15.30
CA ASP A 68 12.06 7.59 -15.55
C ASP A 68 12.37 6.55 -14.48
N ALA A 69 11.43 5.60 -14.33
CA ALA A 69 11.60 4.40 -13.52
C ALA A 69 11.96 3.25 -14.47
N ALA A 70 13.24 2.87 -14.47
CA ALA A 70 13.74 1.71 -15.20
C ALA A 70 13.68 0.49 -14.29
N HIS A 71 13.15 -0.63 -14.78
CA HIS A 71 13.22 -1.90 -14.05
C HIS A 71 14.66 -2.40 -14.04
N VAL A 72 15.11 -2.95 -12.91
CA VAL A 72 16.40 -3.63 -12.83
C VAL A 72 16.37 -4.89 -13.72
N HIS A 73 17.44 -5.17 -14.46
CA HIS A 73 17.59 -6.41 -15.25
C HIS A 73 17.34 -7.66 -14.41
N GLY A 74 16.57 -8.61 -14.94
CA GLY A 74 16.06 -9.79 -14.23
C GLY A 74 14.82 -9.52 -13.36
N LYS A 75 14.39 -8.26 -13.25
CA LYS A 75 13.15 -7.81 -12.60
C LYS A 75 12.31 -6.97 -13.57
N GLU A 76 12.36 -7.32 -14.85
CA GLU A 76 11.59 -6.67 -15.89
C GLU A 76 10.09 -6.75 -15.57
N ARG A 77 9.31 -5.78 -16.04
CA ARG A 77 7.87 -5.77 -15.81
C ARG A 77 7.19 -7.09 -16.21
N SER A 78 7.58 -7.69 -17.34
CA SER A 78 7.03 -8.98 -17.78
C SER A 78 7.38 -10.11 -16.81
N VAL A 79 8.59 -10.14 -16.27
CA VAL A 79 9.01 -11.13 -15.27
C VAL A 79 8.19 -10.98 -13.99
N LEU A 80 7.96 -9.74 -13.53
CA LEU A 80 7.15 -9.51 -12.34
C LEU A 80 5.65 -9.79 -12.57
N ILE A 81 5.14 -9.59 -13.78
CA ILE A 81 3.78 -10.02 -14.16
C ILE A 81 3.69 -11.54 -14.05
N ASP A 82 4.66 -12.25 -14.62
CA ASP A 82 4.70 -13.71 -14.63
C ASP A 82 4.74 -14.26 -13.21
N GLN A 83 5.62 -13.73 -12.36
CA GLN A 83 5.70 -14.08 -10.94
C GLN A 83 4.40 -13.82 -10.20
N ALA A 84 3.75 -12.68 -10.44
CA ALA A 84 2.47 -12.36 -9.81
C ALA A 84 1.32 -13.27 -10.29
N LEU A 85 1.45 -13.90 -11.46
CA LEU A 85 0.46 -14.84 -12.02
C LEU A 85 0.71 -16.30 -11.65
N GLU A 86 1.87 -16.66 -11.09
CA GLU A 86 2.26 -18.07 -10.84
C GLU A 86 1.19 -18.86 -10.07
N ASN A 87 0.56 -18.24 -9.07
CA ASN A 87 -0.45 -18.90 -8.24
C ASN A 87 -1.87 -18.89 -8.85
N PHE A 88 -2.04 -18.31 -10.03
CA PHE A 88 -3.34 -18.12 -10.70
C PHE A 88 -3.42 -18.86 -12.04
N MET A 89 -2.38 -19.62 -12.39
CA MET A 89 -2.34 -20.44 -13.59
C MET A 89 -3.02 -21.79 -13.32
N LYS A 90 -4.07 -22.10 -14.08
CA LYS A 90 -4.77 -23.39 -14.02
C LYS A 90 -4.99 -23.89 -15.44
N GLU A 91 -4.54 -25.12 -15.72
CA GLU A 91 -4.75 -25.80 -17.01
C GLU A 91 -4.33 -24.97 -18.25
N GLY A 92 -3.30 -24.14 -18.11
CA GLY A 92 -2.79 -23.29 -19.20
C GLY A 92 -3.53 -21.96 -19.37
N LEU A 93 -4.53 -21.67 -18.53
CA LEU A 93 -5.24 -20.39 -18.48
C LEU A 93 -4.90 -19.65 -17.19
N VAL A 94 -4.96 -18.33 -17.25
CA VAL A 94 -4.98 -17.46 -16.08
C VAL A 94 -6.42 -17.34 -15.60
N GLU A 95 -6.69 -17.71 -14.36
CA GLU A 95 -7.94 -17.42 -13.65
C GLU A 95 -7.60 -16.60 -12.40
N VAL A 96 -7.82 -15.29 -12.46
CA VAL A 96 -7.28 -14.36 -11.45
C VAL A 96 -8.26 -13.26 -11.07
N ASP A 97 -8.39 -13.02 -9.76
CA ASP A 97 -8.95 -11.79 -9.22
C ASP A 97 -8.00 -10.63 -9.53
N LEU A 98 -8.46 -9.66 -10.31
CA LEU A 98 -7.61 -8.55 -10.77
C LEU A 98 -7.12 -7.65 -9.64
N ASN A 99 -7.88 -7.52 -8.54
CA ASN A 99 -7.43 -6.79 -7.37
C ASN A 99 -6.32 -7.56 -6.64
N ALA A 100 -6.47 -8.87 -6.48
CA ALA A 100 -5.46 -9.72 -5.86
C ALA A 100 -4.16 -9.72 -6.67
N PHE A 101 -4.27 -9.79 -8.00
CA PHE A 101 -3.13 -9.67 -8.90
C PHE A 101 -2.42 -8.33 -8.76
N GLU A 102 -3.15 -7.20 -8.81
CA GLU A 102 -2.54 -5.87 -8.68
C GLU A 102 -1.79 -5.73 -7.36
N GLN A 103 -2.32 -6.27 -6.27
CA GLN A 103 -1.61 -6.27 -4.98
C GLN A 103 -0.34 -7.11 -5.00
N ALA A 104 -0.39 -8.34 -5.54
CA ALA A 104 0.79 -9.18 -5.68
C ALA A 104 1.87 -8.50 -6.55
N PHE A 105 1.45 -7.90 -7.67
CA PHE A 105 2.34 -7.16 -8.55
C PHE A 105 2.97 -5.94 -7.86
N ILE A 106 2.23 -5.20 -7.03
CA ILE A 106 2.78 -4.08 -6.23
C ILE A 106 3.79 -4.59 -5.20
N GLN A 107 3.52 -5.72 -4.54
CA GLN A 107 4.42 -6.29 -3.53
C GLN A 107 5.76 -6.74 -4.12
N LEU A 108 5.78 -7.23 -5.35
CA LEU A 108 7.02 -7.56 -6.06
C LEU A 108 7.90 -6.33 -6.36
N HIS A 109 7.38 -5.11 -6.16
CA HIS A 109 8.13 -3.87 -6.25
C HIS A 109 8.60 -3.36 -4.87
N ASP A 110 8.50 -4.16 -3.81
CA ASP A 110 9.00 -3.83 -2.48
C ASP A 110 10.15 -4.78 -2.08
N PRO A 111 11.35 -4.27 -1.71
CA PRO A 111 11.74 -2.86 -1.64
C PRO A 111 11.99 -2.23 -3.04
N ILE A 112 11.48 -1.02 -3.25
CA ILE A 112 11.43 -0.35 -4.56
C ILE A 112 12.82 -0.09 -5.15
N GLU A 113 13.81 0.16 -4.31
CA GLU A 113 15.21 0.39 -4.70
C GLU A 113 15.91 -0.84 -5.27
N GLU A 114 15.41 -2.05 -4.98
CA GLU A 114 15.97 -3.28 -5.54
C GLU A 114 15.36 -3.65 -6.89
N VAL A 115 14.30 -2.96 -7.29
CA VAL A 115 13.48 -3.29 -8.46
C VAL A 115 13.51 -2.16 -9.49
N ILE A 116 13.69 -0.92 -9.04
CA ILE A 116 13.60 0.29 -9.87
C ILE A 116 14.86 1.14 -9.73
N LEU A 117 15.41 1.54 -10.87
CA LEU A 117 16.41 2.59 -11.01
C LEU A 117 15.75 3.87 -11.50
N VAL A 118 16.11 4.99 -10.86
CA VAL A 118 15.69 6.33 -11.26
C VAL A 118 16.70 6.88 -12.26
N LEU A 119 16.35 6.88 -13.54
CA LEU A 119 17.27 7.25 -14.63
C LEU A 119 16.73 8.42 -15.43
N CYS A 120 17.61 9.27 -15.98
CA CYS A 120 17.18 10.17 -17.06
C CYS A 120 16.92 9.37 -18.34
N LYS A 121 16.09 9.91 -19.25
CA LYS A 121 15.72 9.25 -20.51
C LYS A 121 16.92 8.67 -21.27
N ASP A 122 18.01 9.44 -21.42
CA ASP A 122 19.19 8.99 -22.17
C ASP A 122 19.91 7.83 -21.49
N CYS A 123 19.97 7.83 -20.14
CA CYS A 123 20.55 6.73 -19.38
C CYS A 123 19.64 5.51 -19.39
N HIS A 124 18.32 5.70 -19.37
CA HIS A 124 17.33 4.62 -19.43
C HIS A 124 17.42 3.87 -20.77
N VAL A 125 17.44 4.60 -21.89
CA VAL A 125 17.61 3.99 -23.22
C VAL A 125 18.91 3.18 -23.33
N LYS A 126 20.01 3.70 -22.77
CA LYS A 126 21.29 2.98 -22.71
C LYS A 126 21.22 1.74 -21.82
N TYR A 127 20.53 1.84 -20.68
CA TYR A 127 20.35 0.74 -19.73
C TYR A 127 19.58 -0.43 -20.36
N ASP A 128 18.52 -0.12 -21.10
CA ASP A 128 17.69 -1.12 -21.79
C ASP A 128 18.45 -1.82 -22.92
N GLY A 129 19.36 -1.10 -23.60
CA GLY A 129 20.13 -1.62 -24.74
C GLY A 129 21.40 -2.38 -24.38
N ASN A 130 22.03 -2.08 -23.23
CA ASN A 130 23.31 -2.68 -22.81
C ASN A 130 23.15 -3.36 -21.44
N GLY A 131 22.92 -4.68 -21.44
CA GLY A 131 22.61 -5.50 -20.26
C GLY A 131 23.61 -5.53 -19.08
N LYS A 132 24.61 -4.65 -19.03
CA LYS A 132 25.48 -4.43 -17.87
C LYS A 132 25.93 -2.97 -17.80
N ILE A 133 25.54 -2.27 -16.74
CA ILE A 133 26.19 -1.02 -16.34
C ILE A 133 27.10 -1.34 -15.15
N GLU A 134 28.41 -1.27 -15.36
CA GLU A 134 29.42 -1.60 -14.34
C GLU A 134 29.57 -0.53 -13.24
N ASN A 135 28.82 0.58 -13.31
CA ASN A 135 28.83 1.65 -12.33
C ASN A 135 27.40 2.10 -11.97
N ILE A 136 26.64 1.22 -11.31
CA ILE A 136 25.47 1.66 -10.56
C ILE A 136 26.00 2.27 -9.26
N VAL A 137 25.84 3.59 -9.08
CA VAL A 137 25.98 4.18 -7.75
C VAL A 137 24.85 3.59 -6.93
N THR A 138 25.12 2.50 -6.20
CA THR A 138 24.15 1.91 -5.29
C THR A 138 23.68 3.04 -4.39
N ALA A 139 22.37 3.34 -4.44
CA ALA A 139 21.78 4.20 -3.44
C ALA A 139 22.25 3.68 -2.08
N PRO A 140 22.70 4.57 -1.16
CA PRO A 140 23.18 4.12 0.13
C PRO A 140 22.14 3.18 0.71
N LYS A 141 22.55 1.95 1.05
CA LYS A 141 21.69 0.98 1.75
C LYS A 141 21.07 1.75 2.92
N LEU A 142 19.77 2.05 2.83
CA LEU A 142 19.04 2.62 3.94
C LEU A 142 19.18 1.57 5.04
N LYS A 143 19.98 1.89 6.07
CA LYS A 143 20.26 0.97 7.17
C LYS A 143 18.93 0.43 7.67
N THR A 144 18.76 -0.89 7.59
CA THR A 144 17.63 -1.62 8.14
C THR A 144 17.46 -1.25 9.61
N LYS A 145 16.48 -0.40 9.87
CA LYS A 145 15.85 -0.15 11.17
C LYS A 145 14.43 -0.73 11.09
N PRO A 146 13.80 -1.10 12.22
CA PRO A 146 12.57 -1.89 12.23
C PRO A 146 11.50 -1.28 11.32
N VAL A 147 10.77 -2.16 10.63
CA VAL A 147 9.80 -1.87 9.57
C VAL A 147 8.88 -0.71 9.96
N TYR A 148 9.18 0.48 9.41
CA TYR A 148 8.29 1.64 9.38
C TYR A 148 8.24 2.17 7.95
N THR A 149 7.17 1.86 7.20
CA THR A 149 6.89 2.52 5.92
C THR A 149 5.71 3.48 6.07
N PHE A 150 6.00 4.70 6.52
CA PHE A 150 5.05 5.80 6.46
C PHE A 150 4.90 6.29 5.01
N ASN A 151 3.99 5.68 4.24
CA ASN A 151 3.72 6.11 2.87
C ASN A 151 3.02 7.48 2.85
N SER A 152 3.75 8.55 2.47
CA SER A 152 3.21 9.88 2.27
C SER A 152 2.43 9.97 0.93
N GLY A 153 1.27 9.33 0.88
CA GLY A 153 0.28 9.60 -0.16
C GLY A 153 -0.26 11.04 -0.05
N SER A 154 -0.58 11.63 -1.21
CA SER A 154 -1.14 12.97 -1.38
C SER A 154 -2.60 13.04 -0.88
N TYR A 155 -2.76 13.42 0.39
CA TYR A 155 -4.00 14.02 0.91
C TYR A 155 -3.65 15.44 1.33
N SER A 156 -4.64 16.35 1.36
CA SER A 156 -4.42 17.73 1.80
C SER A 156 -3.69 17.72 3.14
N ASN A 157 -2.46 18.25 3.18
CA ASN A 157 -1.73 18.45 4.44
C ASN A 157 -2.42 19.52 5.31
N GLN A 158 -3.41 20.22 4.77
CA GLN A 158 -4.23 21.15 5.53
C GLN A 158 -5.23 20.39 6.42
N PRO A 159 -5.31 20.73 7.71
CA PRO A 159 -6.42 20.31 8.56
C PRO A 159 -7.76 20.64 7.90
N ARG A 160 -8.79 19.84 8.17
CA ARG A 160 -10.15 20.24 7.79
C ARG A 160 -10.50 21.55 8.49
N THR A 161 -11.40 22.34 7.90
CA THR A 161 -11.89 23.58 8.53
C THR A 161 -12.34 23.30 9.97
N GLY A 162 -11.68 23.94 10.94
CA GLY A 162 -11.94 23.76 12.38
C GLY A 162 -11.26 22.57 13.06
N SER A 163 -10.41 21.80 12.37
CA SER A 163 -9.65 20.69 12.95
C SER A 163 -8.20 21.10 13.29
N LYS A 164 -7.67 20.59 14.39
CA LYS A 164 -6.26 20.73 14.78
C LYS A 164 -5.35 19.78 14.01
N TYR A 165 -5.86 18.62 13.59
CA TYR A 165 -5.07 17.59 12.92
C TYR A 165 -5.75 17.12 11.63
N ASN A 166 -4.95 16.64 10.66
CA ASN A 166 -5.51 15.86 9.56
C ASN A 166 -5.44 14.36 9.88
N ASN A 167 -6.26 13.54 9.20
CA ASN A 167 -6.33 12.08 9.48
C ASN A 167 -4.96 11.40 9.40
N LYS A 168 -4.14 11.79 8.42
CA LYS A 168 -2.79 11.24 8.26
C LYS A 168 -1.92 11.58 9.46
N GLU A 169 -1.96 12.80 9.95
CA GLU A 169 -1.17 13.22 11.12
C GLU A 169 -1.57 12.43 12.37
N VAL A 170 -2.88 12.30 12.64
CA VAL A 170 -3.36 11.50 13.78
C VAL A 170 -2.88 10.07 13.69
N GLN A 171 -3.05 9.44 12.52
CA GLN A 171 -2.65 8.06 12.30
C GLN A 171 -1.14 7.85 12.49
N ILE A 172 -0.33 8.76 11.95
CA ILE A 172 1.13 8.69 12.08
C ILE A 172 1.55 8.82 13.55
N ARG A 173 1.02 9.84 14.25
CA ARG A 173 1.44 10.18 15.60
C ARG A 173 1.02 9.12 16.61
N ILE A 174 -0.22 8.63 16.52
CA ILE A 174 -0.71 7.57 17.39
C ILE A 174 0.07 6.28 17.13
N SER A 175 0.26 5.84 15.88
CA SER A 175 1.04 4.63 15.58
C SER A 175 2.48 4.74 16.11
N LYS A 176 3.12 5.91 15.99
CA LYS A 176 4.47 6.13 16.54
C LYS A 176 4.49 6.10 18.07
N ALA A 177 3.55 6.76 18.73
CA ALA A 177 3.49 6.74 20.19
C ALA A 177 3.22 5.32 20.72
N ALA A 178 2.35 4.55 20.04
CA ALA A 178 1.91 3.22 20.45
C ALA A 178 3.02 2.15 20.51
N LEU A 179 4.17 2.42 19.91
CA LEU A 179 5.36 1.56 20.01
C LEU A 179 5.94 1.52 21.43
N ASN A 180 5.85 2.65 22.13
CA ASN A 180 6.58 2.89 23.38
C ASN A 180 5.66 2.98 24.60
N ILE A 181 4.33 2.93 24.41
CA ILE A 181 3.39 2.90 25.53
C ILE A 181 3.43 1.55 26.27
N PRO A 182 2.98 1.47 27.53
CA PRO A 182 2.78 0.20 28.22
C PRO A 182 1.86 -0.75 27.45
N GLN A 183 2.09 -2.07 27.55
CA GLN A 183 1.28 -3.07 26.83
C GLN A 183 -0.20 -2.98 27.22
N GLU A 184 -0.52 -2.71 28.48
CA GLU A 184 -1.90 -2.51 28.96
C GLU A 184 -2.59 -1.35 28.23
N GLU A 185 -1.87 -0.24 28.00
CA GLU A 185 -2.42 0.88 27.25
C GLU A 185 -2.60 0.54 25.76
N LEU A 186 -1.67 -0.24 25.18
CA LEU A 186 -1.80 -0.73 23.81
C LEU A 186 -3.00 -1.67 23.66
N ASP A 187 -3.28 -2.50 24.66
CA ASP A 187 -4.46 -3.37 24.69
C ASP A 187 -5.75 -2.54 24.77
N ARG A 188 -5.77 -1.47 25.58
CA ARG A 188 -6.91 -0.54 25.66
C ARG A 188 -7.19 0.18 24.34
N LEU A 189 -6.17 0.51 23.54
CA LEU A 189 -6.37 1.07 22.18
C LEU A 189 -7.10 0.11 21.22
N CYS A 190 -7.14 -1.19 21.53
CA CYS A 190 -7.91 -2.19 20.79
C CYS A 190 -9.36 -2.32 21.29
N ASP A 191 -9.75 -1.61 22.34
CA ASP A 191 -11.09 -1.63 22.93
C ASP A 191 -11.95 -0.46 22.43
N SER A 192 -13.20 -0.75 22.06
CA SER A 192 -14.11 0.24 21.49
C SER A 192 -14.65 1.21 22.53
N ALA A 193 -14.90 0.75 23.77
CA ALA A 193 -15.40 1.60 24.85
C ALA A 193 -14.32 2.59 25.32
N TYR A 194 -13.08 2.12 25.45
CA TYR A 194 -11.92 2.98 25.70
C TYR A 194 -11.74 4.02 24.60
N SER A 195 -11.79 3.58 23.34
CA SER A 195 -11.67 4.47 22.18
C SER A 195 -12.76 5.54 22.14
N LYS A 196 -14.00 5.17 22.53
CA LYS A 196 -15.11 6.10 22.65
C LYS A 196 -14.91 7.09 23.78
N ASN A 197 -14.46 6.63 24.94
CA ASN A 197 -14.27 7.48 26.10
C ASN A 197 -13.11 8.48 25.92
N VAL A 198 -11.98 8.01 25.37
CA VAL A 198 -10.74 8.80 25.29
C VAL A 198 -10.65 9.64 24.03
N PHE A 199 -11.11 9.12 22.90
CA PHE A 199 -10.96 9.77 21.59
C PHE A 199 -12.28 10.24 20.97
N ASP A 200 -13.43 9.98 21.60
CA ASP A 200 -14.76 10.11 20.98
C ASP A 200 -14.87 9.33 19.65
N ASN A 201 -14.21 8.17 19.58
CA ASN A 201 -14.24 7.28 18.42
C ASN A 201 -15.09 6.05 18.69
N ASN A 202 -16.06 5.76 17.82
CA ASN A 202 -16.92 4.59 17.98
C ASN A 202 -16.23 3.27 17.63
N TYR A 203 -15.07 3.35 16.97
CA TYR A 203 -14.26 2.19 16.60
C TYR A 203 -13.02 2.13 17.50
N PRO A 204 -12.54 0.91 17.82
CA PRO A 204 -11.18 0.71 18.32
C PRO A 204 -10.17 1.54 17.53
N ILE A 205 -9.30 2.26 18.24
CA ILE A 205 -8.23 3.03 17.58
C ILE A 205 -7.33 2.09 16.79
N LEU A 206 -7.03 0.92 17.37
CA LEU A 206 -6.24 -0.13 16.74
C LEU A 206 -7.02 -1.43 16.59
N VAL A 207 -6.72 -2.17 15.54
CA VAL A 207 -7.03 -3.60 15.45
C VAL A 207 -5.73 -4.37 15.25
N ARG A 208 -5.68 -5.62 15.68
CA ARG A 208 -4.45 -6.42 15.59
C ARG A 208 -4.72 -7.85 15.14
N VAL A 209 -3.70 -8.43 14.53
CA VAL A 209 -3.65 -9.85 14.16
C VAL A 209 -2.26 -10.40 14.48
N PRO A 210 -2.11 -11.72 14.68
CA PRO A 210 -0.79 -12.32 14.80
C PRO A 210 0.11 -11.92 13.61
N SER A 211 1.41 -11.71 13.81
CA SER A 211 2.33 -11.35 12.71
C SER A 211 2.38 -12.41 11.61
N SER A 212 2.11 -13.67 11.98
CA SER A 212 1.95 -14.80 11.05
C SER A 212 0.59 -14.87 10.34
N ALA A 213 -0.35 -13.96 10.63
CA ALA A 213 -1.69 -14.02 10.08
C ALA A 213 -1.66 -13.91 8.54
N SER A 214 -2.48 -14.75 7.90
CA SER A 214 -2.65 -14.74 6.45
C SER A 214 -3.20 -13.41 5.95
N HIS A 215 -3.01 -13.15 4.66
CA HIS A 215 -3.54 -11.94 4.03
C HIS A 215 -5.07 -11.85 4.12
N GLU A 216 -5.77 -12.98 4.04
CA GLU A 216 -7.23 -13.03 4.20
C GLU A 216 -7.67 -12.53 5.58
N ILE A 217 -7.00 -12.98 6.64
CA ILE A 217 -7.26 -12.52 8.01
C ILE A 217 -6.97 -11.01 8.13
N LYS A 218 -5.87 -10.54 7.54
CA LYS A 218 -5.51 -9.11 7.51
C LYS A 218 -6.54 -8.27 6.75
N ASN A 219 -7.14 -8.75 5.67
CA ASN A 219 -8.16 -8.01 4.93
C ASN A 219 -9.50 -8.01 5.67
N LYS A 220 -9.85 -9.10 6.34
CA LYS A 220 -11.10 -9.20 7.10
C LYS A 220 -11.12 -8.28 8.31
N VAL A 221 -10.01 -8.19 9.06
CA VAL A 221 -9.98 -7.43 10.33
C VAL A 221 -10.07 -5.91 10.14
N ILE A 222 -9.72 -5.37 8.96
CA ILE A 222 -9.79 -3.93 8.70
C ILE A 222 -11.17 -3.44 8.25
N ARG A 223 -12.14 -4.35 8.16
CA ARG A 223 -13.51 -4.07 7.74
C ARG A 223 -14.46 -4.15 8.93
N ASP A 224 -15.48 -3.29 8.95
CA ASP A 224 -16.53 -3.34 9.96
C ASP A 224 -17.64 -4.34 9.60
N HIS A 225 -18.68 -4.39 10.43
CA HIS A 225 -19.86 -5.26 10.23
C HIS A 225 -20.66 -4.94 8.95
N SER A 226 -20.43 -3.78 8.33
CA SER A 226 -21.00 -3.39 7.04
C SER A 226 -20.02 -3.60 5.87
N ASP A 227 -18.95 -4.38 6.08
CA ASP A 227 -17.86 -4.63 5.14
C ASP A 227 -17.07 -3.37 4.72
N MET A 228 -17.23 -2.26 5.44
CA MET A 228 -16.55 -1.01 5.11
C MET A 228 -15.14 -1.00 5.74
N ALA A 229 -14.13 -0.65 4.95
CA ALA A 229 -12.75 -0.51 5.44
C ALA A 229 -12.63 0.67 6.43
N ARG A 230 -12.64 0.37 7.73
CA ARG A 230 -12.52 1.36 8.82
C ARG A 230 -11.13 1.45 9.41
N TRP A 231 -10.25 0.50 9.09
CA TRP A 231 -8.84 0.54 9.47
C TRP A 231 -7.92 0.46 8.26
N THR A 232 -6.66 0.81 8.44
CA THR A 232 -5.65 0.76 7.40
C THR A 232 -4.33 0.18 7.91
N TRP A 233 -3.73 -0.69 7.10
CA TRP A 233 -2.38 -1.21 7.29
C TRP A 233 -1.28 -0.20 6.90
N LYS A 234 -1.65 0.93 6.31
CA LYS A 234 -0.70 1.94 5.79
C LYS A 234 0.24 2.52 6.86
N TYR A 235 -0.19 2.53 8.11
CA TYR A 235 0.58 3.04 9.25
C TYR A 235 0.71 1.95 10.32
N GLN A 236 0.83 0.72 9.86
CA GLN A 236 0.95 -0.43 10.75
C GLN A 236 2.26 -0.41 11.53
N PHE A 237 2.26 -1.13 12.63
CA PHE A 237 3.46 -1.43 13.40
C PHE A 237 3.35 -2.82 14.00
N GLU A 238 4.50 -3.41 14.33
CA GLU A 238 4.56 -4.72 14.97
C GLU A 238 5.03 -4.62 16.41
N ARG A 239 4.38 -5.38 17.29
CA ARG A 239 4.77 -5.48 18.70
C ARG A 239 4.24 -6.77 19.31
N SER A 240 5.06 -7.44 20.12
CA SER A 240 4.65 -8.63 20.88
C SER A 240 4.06 -9.76 20.02
N GLY A 241 4.55 -9.92 18.79
CA GLY A 241 4.06 -10.96 17.85
C GLY A 241 2.75 -10.61 17.15
N PHE A 242 2.29 -9.36 17.23
CA PHE A 242 1.11 -8.86 16.53
C PHE A 242 1.45 -7.71 15.60
N VAL A 243 0.71 -7.61 14.49
CA VAL A 243 0.70 -6.43 13.60
C VAL A 243 -0.58 -5.66 13.89
N TYR A 244 -0.44 -4.35 14.06
CA TYR A 244 -1.53 -3.44 14.41
C TYR A 244 -1.88 -2.55 13.21
N ALA A 245 -3.16 -2.42 12.89
CA ALA A 245 -3.71 -1.44 11.95
C ALA A 245 -4.42 -0.33 12.71
N ILE A 246 -4.49 0.86 12.12
CA ILE A 246 -5.08 2.05 12.74
C ILE A 246 -6.36 2.49 12.04
N THR A 247 -7.32 3.00 12.82
CA THR A 247 -8.60 3.48 12.30
C THR A 247 -8.42 4.65 11.32
N THR A 248 -9.31 4.74 10.34
CA THR A 248 -9.42 5.83 9.37
C THR A 248 -10.47 6.87 9.74
N GLN A 249 -11.25 6.59 10.79
CA GLN A 249 -12.42 7.37 11.19
C GLN A 249 -12.05 8.51 12.16
N TRP A 250 -11.39 9.54 11.64
CA TRP A 250 -11.03 10.74 12.40
C TRP A 250 -11.79 11.97 11.90
N TYR A 251 -12.35 12.73 12.84
CA TYR A 251 -13.17 13.93 12.63
C TYR A 251 -12.75 15.01 13.63
N ASN A 252 -13.14 16.27 13.40
CA ASN A 252 -12.75 17.41 14.23
C ASN A 252 -13.07 17.21 15.74
N ARG A 253 -14.19 16.54 16.05
CA ARG A 253 -14.57 16.22 17.44
C ARG A 253 -13.56 15.34 18.18
N ASN A 254 -12.73 14.60 17.46
CA ASN A 254 -11.74 13.70 18.05
C ASN A 254 -10.46 14.44 18.49
N ASP A 255 -10.24 15.67 18.01
CA ASP A 255 -8.97 16.37 18.17
C ASP A 255 -8.57 16.59 19.63
N GLU A 256 -9.53 16.88 20.51
CA GLU A 256 -9.25 17.08 21.93
C GLU A 256 -8.74 15.81 22.60
N GLY A 257 -9.40 14.67 22.33
CA GLY A 257 -9.00 13.36 22.84
C GLY A 257 -7.61 12.94 22.32
N VAL A 258 -7.40 13.10 21.01
CA VAL A 258 -6.09 12.86 20.37
C VAL A 258 -5.01 13.74 21.00
N GLN A 259 -5.25 15.04 21.16
CA GLN A 259 -4.26 15.96 21.73
C GLN A 259 -3.93 15.63 23.19
N LYS A 260 -4.92 15.25 24.00
CA LYS A 260 -4.71 14.85 25.40
C LYS A 260 -3.90 13.55 25.48
N TRP A 261 -4.27 12.55 24.68
CA TRP A 261 -3.58 11.26 24.66
C TRP A 261 -2.13 11.39 24.16
N LEU A 262 -1.91 12.12 23.06
CA LEU A 262 -0.56 12.36 22.54
C LEU A 262 0.31 13.15 23.52
N ARG A 263 -0.22 14.16 24.22
CA ARG A 263 0.55 14.86 25.26
C ARG A 263 1.02 13.92 26.37
N LYS A 264 0.20 12.94 26.75
CA LYS A 264 0.54 11.94 27.78
C LYS A 264 1.65 10.99 27.32
N PHE A 265 1.66 10.58 26.05
CA PHE A 265 2.51 9.48 25.58
C PHE A 265 3.62 9.87 24.61
N GLU A 266 3.56 11.01 23.92
CA GLU A 266 4.69 11.54 23.15
C GLU A 266 5.73 12.23 24.07
N ALA A 267 5.28 12.93 25.12
CA ALA A 267 6.20 13.61 26.05
C ALA A 267 7.10 12.65 26.82
N ASN A 268 6.61 11.44 27.12
CA ASN A 268 7.38 10.40 27.81
C ASN A 268 8.42 9.71 26.92
N ASN A 269 8.34 9.87 25.59
CA ASN A 269 9.29 9.26 24.65
C ASN A 269 10.58 10.07 24.45
N ASN A 270 10.60 11.34 24.89
CA ASN A 270 11.78 12.22 24.78
C ASN A 270 12.71 12.17 26.01
N ILE A 271 12.43 11.30 27.01
CA ILE A 271 13.23 11.20 28.24
C ILE A 271 14.24 10.03 28.18
N LEU A 272 14.21 9.21 27.12
CA LEU A 272 15.07 8.02 26.96
C LEU A 272 15.96 8.06 25.69
N SER A 273 16.17 9.24 25.10
CA SER A 273 17.11 9.46 23.98
C SER A 273 18.41 10.11 24.43
#